data_AF-A0A7T3KVM8-F1
#
_entry.id   AF-A0A7T3KVM8-F1
#
_cell.length_a   1.000
_cell.length_b   1.000
_cell.length_c   1.000
_cell.angle_alpha   90.00
_cell.angle_beta   90.00
_cell.angle_gamma   90.00
#
_symmetry.space_group_name_H-M   'P 1'
#
loop_
_entity.id
_entity.type
_entity.pdbx_description
1 polymer ?
#
loop_
_entity_poly.entity_id
_entity_poly.type
_entity_poly.pdbx_seq_one_letter_code
_entity_poly.pdbx_strand_id
1 'polypeptide(L)'
;MSRLVSALQFSAGPRTLLRRFLGVPLRLQTYANLLYLSVQFPLGIAYAVALPLGFGLGIGLSVILVGLPILVVTLLGVRELTALERYTADRLLVVDVDAGEADVPSLADPVDHLKHALTSLSTWKGVVFLLSKVLVGTAAFTLLVSLGAISLSLLLVPLYYRSVNVGVRPVSGEVNAEPSVEFALQTWEIGLTIPFRLTTWYVTTLPEALAVSAFGLVATLVSLHVCNVAARAAGWYASLLVGGTDRSAIRRIVDA
;
A
#
# COMPACT_ATOMS: atom_id res chain seq x y z
N MET A 1 18.50 -22.77 -17.97
CA MET A 1 17.47 -23.27 -17.04
C MET A 1 18.10 -23.90 -15.78
N SER A 2 18.82 -23.14 -14.95
CA SER A 2 19.51 -23.70 -13.76
C SER A 2 19.56 -22.81 -12.52
N ARG A 3 18.87 -21.65 -12.49
CA ARG A 3 18.82 -20.75 -11.32
C ARG A 3 17.53 -20.81 -10.50
N LEU A 4 16.56 -21.61 -10.92
CA LEU A 4 15.24 -21.68 -10.26
C LEU A 4 15.17 -22.71 -9.11
N VAL A 5 16.19 -23.56 -8.94
CA VAL A 5 16.18 -24.64 -7.92
C VAL A 5 16.95 -24.25 -6.64
N SER A 6 17.78 -23.21 -6.66
CA SER A 6 18.56 -22.80 -5.48
C SER A 6 17.79 -21.92 -4.48
N ALA A 7 16.57 -21.48 -4.82
CA ALA A 7 15.83 -20.45 -4.06
C ALA A 7 14.91 -20.99 -2.95
N LEU A 8 14.84 -22.31 -2.74
CA LEU A 8 14.04 -22.93 -1.67
C LEU A 8 14.93 -23.52 -0.55
N GLN A 9 15.99 -22.81 -0.16
CA GLN A 9 16.62 -23.05 1.15
C GLN A 9 15.75 -22.44 2.26
N PHE A 10 14.61 -23.06 2.54
CA PHE A 10 13.84 -22.84 3.77
C PHE A 10 14.54 -23.54 4.94
N SER A 11 15.71 -23.03 5.33
CA SER A 11 16.35 -23.38 6.61
C SER A 11 16.84 -22.12 7.33
N ALA A 12 16.01 -21.08 7.36
CA ALA A 12 16.23 -20.01 8.32
C ALA A 12 15.82 -20.57 9.70
N GLY A 13 16.81 -20.93 10.52
CA GLY A 13 16.54 -21.34 11.90
C GLY A 13 15.70 -20.27 12.65
N PRO A 14 14.95 -20.63 13.71
CA PRO A 14 14.05 -19.72 14.41
C PRO A 14 14.71 -18.39 14.82
N ARG A 15 16.00 -18.44 15.19
CA ARG A 15 16.83 -17.28 15.54
C ARG A 15 17.04 -16.31 14.37
N THR A 16 17.20 -16.82 13.15
CA THR A 16 17.38 -16.01 11.94
C THR A 16 16.07 -15.31 11.56
N LEU A 17 14.94 -16.01 11.69
CA LEU A 17 13.62 -15.42 11.48
C LEU A 17 13.32 -14.33 12.51
N LEU A 18 13.62 -14.57 13.79
CA LEU A 18 13.42 -13.59 14.86
C LEU A 18 14.29 -12.34 14.68
N ARG A 19 15.58 -12.52 14.34
CA ARG A 19 16.48 -11.39 14.01
C ARG A 19 15.98 -10.60 12.80
N ARG A 20 15.44 -11.27 11.77
CA ARG A 20 14.87 -10.60 10.60
C ARG A 20 13.61 -9.81 10.95
N PHE A 21 12.74 -10.36 11.78
CA PHE A 21 11.50 -9.74 12.24
C PHE A 21 11.76 -8.52 13.13
N LEU A 22 12.63 -8.65 14.13
CA LEU A 22 13.01 -7.56 15.03
C LEU A 22 13.89 -6.51 14.36
N GLY A 23 14.65 -6.88 13.33
CA GLY A 23 15.54 -5.97 12.60
C GLY A 23 14.85 -5.10 11.55
N VAL A 24 13.53 -5.23 11.34
CA VAL A 24 12.78 -4.42 10.36
C VAL A 24 12.88 -2.91 10.60
N PRO A 25 12.66 -2.37 11.82
CA PRO A 25 12.83 -0.94 12.06
C PRO A 25 14.26 -0.43 11.83
N LEU A 26 15.27 -1.29 11.78
CA LEU A 26 16.67 -0.88 11.53
C LEU A 26 17.02 -0.86 10.02
N ARG A 27 16.11 -1.26 9.13
CA ARG A 27 16.35 -1.30 7.68
C ARG A 27 15.92 0.01 7.03
N LEU A 28 16.85 0.69 6.38
CA LEU A 28 16.56 1.89 5.56
C LEU A 28 15.47 1.64 4.51
N GLN A 29 15.43 0.43 3.94
CA GLN A 29 14.42 0.01 2.98
C GLN A 29 12.98 0.12 3.52
N THR A 30 12.76 -0.13 4.81
CA THR A 30 11.42 -0.03 5.40
C THR A 30 10.94 1.42 5.44
N TYR A 31 11.83 2.36 5.74
CA TYR A 31 11.50 3.78 5.67
C TYR A 31 11.28 4.26 4.23
N ALA A 32 12.07 3.77 3.27
CA ALA A 32 11.84 4.03 1.85
C ALA A 32 10.47 3.52 1.39
N ASN A 33 10.07 2.32 1.81
CA ASN A 33 8.75 1.74 1.51
C ASN A 33 7.61 2.56 2.14
N LEU A 34 7.76 3.02 3.39
CA LEU A 34 6.75 3.87 4.04
C LEU A 34 6.61 5.22 3.33
N LEU A 35 7.73 5.83 2.94
CA LEU A 35 7.75 7.07 2.17
C LEU A 35 7.10 6.88 0.80
N TYR A 36 7.38 5.76 0.13
CA TYR A 36 6.74 5.43 -1.13
C TYR A 36 5.21 5.36 -0.98
N LEU A 37 4.71 4.59 0.00
CA LEU A 37 3.28 4.44 0.25
C LEU A 37 2.60 5.77 0.63
N SER A 38 3.29 6.63 1.40
CA SER A 38 2.75 7.92 1.79
C SER A 38 2.67 8.91 0.63
N VAL A 39 3.69 8.95 -0.23
CA VAL A 39 3.75 9.83 -1.42
C VAL A 39 2.86 9.31 -2.56
N GLN A 40 2.52 8.02 -2.58
CA GLN A 40 1.67 7.43 -3.61
C GLN A 40 0.26 8.04 -3.64
N PHE A 41 -0.29 8.41 -2.49
CA PHE A 41 -1.61 9.05 -2.37
C PHE A 41 -1.67 10.47 -2.98
N PRO A 42 -0.83 11.45 -2.58
CA PRO A 42 -0.85 12.77 -3.19
C PRO A 42 -0.50 12.72 -4.68
N LEU A 43 0.41 11.84 -5.10
CA LEU A 43 0.69 11.63 -6.53
C LEU A 43 -0.52 11.06 -7.27
N GLY A 44 -1.23 10.10 -6.69
CA GLY A 44 -2.46 9.54 -7.26
C GLY A 44 -3.52 10.60 -7.49
N ILE A 45 -3.71 11.52 -6.53
CA ILE A 45 -4.62 12.67 -6.69
C ILE A 45 -4.14 13.59 -7.80
N ALA A 46 -2.85 13.95 -7.81
CA ALA A 46 -2.28 14.83 -8.83
C ALA A 46 -2.53 14.28 -10.24
N TYR A 47 -2.35 12.98 -10.45
CA TYR A 47 -2.60 12.34 -11.74
C TYR A 47 -4.09 12.25 -12.08
N ALA A 48 -4.92 11.89 -11.11
CA ALA A 48 -6.37 11.81 -11.29
C ALA A 48 -7.01 13.16 -11.63
N VAL A 49 -6.40 14.28 -11.21
CA VAL A 49 -6.84 15.63 -11.59
C VAL A 49 -6.21 16.06 -12.92
N ALA A 50 -4.89 15.92 -13.06
CA ALA A 50 -4.17 16.42 -14.23
C ALA A 50 -4.59 15.72 -15.54
N LEU A 51 -4.87 14.42 -15.51
CA LEU A 51 -5.20 13.65 -16.71
C LEU A 51 -6.56 14.06 -17.32
N PRO A 52 -7.69 13.99 -16.59
CA PRO A 52 -8.97 14.44 -17.13
C PRO A 52 -8.96 15.93 -17.50
N LEU A 53 -8.23 16.76 -16.75
CA LEU A 53 -8.10 18.18 -17.08
C LEU A 53 -7.34 18.39 -18.39
N GLY A 54 -6.17 17.74 -18.56
CA GLY A 54 -5.37 17.84 -19.78
C GLY A 54 -6.09 17.30 -21.01
N PHE A 55 -6.70 16.12 -20.91
CA PHE A 55 -7.49 15.56 -22.00
C PHE A 55 -8.77 16.36 -22.25
N GLY A 56 -9.49 16.79 -21.21
CA GLY A 56 -10.72 17.57 -21.33
C GLY A 56 -10.48 18.92 -21.99
N LEU A 57 -9.46 19.66 -21.55
CA LEU A 57 -9.07 20.93 -22.17
C LEU A 57 -8.53 20.72 -23.58
N GLY A 58 -7.71 19.70 -23.79
CA GLY A 58 -7.13 19.39 -25.09
C GLY A 58 -8.19 19.01 -26.14
N ILE A 59 -9.15 18.17 -25.78
CA ILE A 59 -10.28 17.82 -26.66
C ILE A 59 -11.21 19.03 -26.84
N GLY A 60 -11.59 19.70 -25.75
CA GLY A 60 -12.54 20.82 -25.79
C GLY A 60 -12.03 22.01 -26.61
N LEU A 61 -10.74 22.36 -26.48
CA LEU A 61 -10.12 23.47 -27.22
C LEU A 61 -9.59 23.06 -28.60
N SER A 62 -9.75 21.78 -28.99
CA SER A 62 -9.29 21.32 -30.31
C SER A 62 -10.04 22.00 -31.46
N VAL A 63 -11.28 22.41 -31.22
CA VAL A 63 -12.14 23.14 -32.18
C VAL A 63 -11.48 24.45 -32.64
N ILE A 64 -10.72 25.11 -31.76
CA ILE A 64 -10.00 26.35 -32.06
C ILE A 64 -8.50 26.11 -32.35
N LEU A 65 -8.11 24.86 -32.65
CA LEU A 65 -6.74 24.38 -32.88
C LEU A 65 -5.78 24.49 -31.66
N VAL A 66 -6.09 25.32 -30.65
CA VAL A 66 -5.29 25.47 -29.42
C VAL A 66 -5.27 24.20 -28.56
N GLY A 67 -6.30 23.36 -28.67
CA GLY A 67 -6.35 22.09 -27.94
C GLY A 67 -5.35 21.04 -28.43
N LEU A 68 -4.89 21.10 -29.70
CA LEU A 68 -3.92 20.14 -30.23
C LEU A 68 -2.60 20.18 -29.44
N PRO A 69 -1.94 21.36 -29.26
CA PRO A 69 -0.77 21.48 -28.40
C PRO A 69 -0.98 20.93 -26.97
N ILE A 70 -2.15 21.19 -26.36
CA ILE A 70 -2.48 20.72 -25.02
C ILE A 70 -2.55 19.18 -24.98
N LEU A 71 -3.13 18.56 -26.00
CA LEU A 71 -3.17 17.10 -26.12
C LEU A 71 -1.77 16.51 -26.26
N VAL A 72 -0.92 17.10 -27.09
CA VAL A 72 0.47 16.65 -27.26
C VAL A 72 1.21 16.71 -25.92
N VAL A 73 1.14 17.83 -25.22
CA VAL A 73 1.76 18.00 -23.90
C VAL A 73 1.22 16.99 -22.89
N THR A 74 -0.09 16.73 -22.90
CA THR A 74 -0.73 15.75 -22.00
C THR A 74 -0.24 14.32 -22.28
N LEU A 75 -0.15 13.92 -23.55
CA LEU A 75 0.34 12.60 -23.96
C LEU A 75 1.83 12.39 -23.63
N LEU A 76 2.66 13.42 -23.86
CA LEU A 76 4.07 13.39 -23.44
C LEU A 76 4.19 13.32 -21.90
N GLY A 77 3.35 14.09 -21.20
CA GLY A 77 3.25 14.06 -19.74
C GLY A 77 2.90 12.68 -19.21
N VAL A 78 1.92 11.98 -19.81
CA VAL A 78 1.58 10.59 -19.47
C VAL A 78 2.80 9.69 -19.57
N ARG A 79 3.55 9.76 -20.67
CA ARG A 79 4.73 8.92 -20.91
C ARG A 79 5.83 9.19 -19.89
N GLU A 80 6.17 10.46 -19.66
CA GLU A 80 7.20 10.84 -18.70
C GLU A 80 6.81 10.49 -17.25
N LEU A 81 5.56 10.75 -16.85
CA LEU A 81 5.07 10.38 -15.52
C LEU A 81 5.07 8.87 -15.31
N THR A 82 4.62 8.12 -16.31
CA THR A 82 4.62 6.64 -16.29
C THR A 82 6.06 6.09 -16.17
N ALA A 83 7.02 6.71 -16.86
CA ALA A 83 8.43 6.32 -16.77
C ALA A 83 9.07 6.73 -15.43
N LEU A 84 8.69 7.88 -14.86
CA LEU A 84 9.12 8.31 -13.52
C LEU A 84 8.60 7.37 -12.43
N GLU A 85 7.35 6.93 -12.54
CA GLU A 85 6.76 5.95 -11.63
C GLU A 85 7.48 4.61 -11.70
N ARG A 86 7.80 4.15 -12.91
CA ARG A 86 8.59 2.93 -13.12
C ARG A 86 9.97 3.05 -12.49
N TYR A 87 10.66 4.18 -12.69
CA TYR A 87 11.97 4.43 -12.10
C TYR A 87 11.91 4.47 -10.57
N THR A 88 10.88 5.11 -10.01
CA THR A 88 10.68 5.15 -8.57
C THR A 88 10.43 3.74 -8.04
N ALA A 89 9.62 2.93 -8.73
CA ALA A 89 9.42 1.54 -8.37
C ALA A 89 10.72 0.72 -8.46
N ASP A 90 11.50 0.87 -9.52
CA ASP A 90 12.78 0.15 -9.72
C ASP A 90 13.85 0.51 -8.67
N ARG A 91 13.96 1.79 -8.30
CA ARG A 91 14.95 2.25 -7.30
C ARG A 91 14.51 2.05 -5.86
N LEU A 92 13.24 2.36 -5.55
CA LEU A 92 12.74 2.30 -4.17
C LEU A 92 12.17 0.94 -3.83
N LEU A 93 11.68 0.15 -4.79
CA LEU A 93 11.14 -1.18 -4.54
C LEU A 93 12.13 -2.20 -5.12
N VAL A 94 12.39 -3.28 -4.40
CA VAL A 94 13.32 -4.36 -4.83
C VAL A 94 12.71 -5.19 -5.98
N VAL A 95 11.75 -4.63 -6.72
CA VAL A 95 11.07 -5.27 -7.84
C VAL A 95 11.65 -4.69 -9.11
N ASP A 96 12.29 -5.55 -9.89
CA ASP A 96 12.81 -5.19 -11.21
C ASP A 96 11.63 -4.87 -12.13
N VAL A 97 11.58 -3.64 -12.63
CA VAL A 97 10.57 -3.23 -13.60
C VAL A 97 11.25 -2.87 -14.91
N ASP A 98 11.51 -3.89 -15.72
CA ASP A 98 12.21 -3.77 -17.00
C ASP A 98 11.57 -2.68 -17.89
N ALA A 99 12.42 -1.75 -18.32
CA ALA A 99 12.06 -0.78 -19.35
C ALA A 99 12.04 -1.49 -20.71
N GLY A 100 11.06 -1.17 -21.55
CA GLY A 100 11.00 -1.69 -22.91
C GLY A 100 12.16 -1.19 -23.77
N GLU A 101 12.52 -1.97 -24.80
CA GLU A 101 13.40 -1.50 -25.86
C GLU A 101 12.77 -0.24 -26.49
N ALA A 102 13.55 0.84 -26.55
CA ALA A 102 13.06 2.15 -26.95
C ALA A 102 12.84 2.19 -28.47
N ASP A 103 11.67 1.77 -28.93
CA ASP A 103 11.22 1.95 -30.32
C ASP A 103 10.43 3.27 -30.45
N VAL A 104 11.01 4.35 -29.92
CA VAL A 104 10.38 5.68 -29.91
C VAL A 104 10.93 6.48 -31.10
N PRO A 105 10.05 6.96 -32.01
CA PRO A 105 10.47 7.81 -33.12
C PRO A 105 11.23 9.06 -32.65
N SER A 106 12.21 9.46 -33.45
CA SER A 106 12.99 10.69 -33.27
C SER A 106 12.10 11.91 -32.97
N LEU A 107 12.54 12.78 -32.05
CA LEU A 107 11.88 14.08 -31.76
C LEU A 107 11.91 15.04 -32.97
N ALA A 108 12.69 14.72 -34.01
CA ALA A 108 12.79 15.52 -35.23
C ALA A 108 11.53 15.48 -36.11
N ASP A 109 10.65 14.48 -35.93
CA ASP A 109 9.41 14.31 -36.70
C ASP A 109 8.16 14.41 -35.78
N PRO A 110 7.62 15.62 -35.56
CA PRO A 110 6.54 15.85 -34.60
C PRO A 110 5.24 15.09 -34.93
N VAL A 111 4.96 14.92 -36.21
CA VAL A 111 3.73 14.27 -36.70
C VAL A 111 3.77 12.77 -36.46
N ASP A 112 4.89 12.12 -36.76
CA ASP A 112 5.07 10.68 -36.53
C ASP A 112 5.16 10.36 -35.04
N HIS A 113 5.75 11.25 -34.25
CA HIS A 113 5.76 11.14 -32.80
C HIS A 113 4.34 11.27 -32.21
N LEU A 114 3.53 12.21 -32.71
CA LEU A 114 2.14 12.38 -32.29
C LEU A 114 1.27 11.17 -32.68
N LYS A 115 1.42 10.68 -33.92
CA LYS A 115 0.71 9.50 -34.40
C LYS A 115 1.05 8.29 -33.54
N HIS A 116 2.33 8.05 -33.29
CA HIS A 116 2.79 6.97 -32.43
C HIS A 116 2.29 7.13 -30.98
N ALA A 117 2.25 8.35 -30.43
CA ALA A 117 1.71 8.61 -29.10
C ALA A 117 0.22 8.25 -28.98
N LEU A 118 -0.57 8.55 -30.02
CA LEU A 118 -2.01 8.28 -30.06
C LEU A 118 -2.33 6.79 -30.32
N THR A 119 -1.55 6.10 -31.16
CA THR A 119 -1.83 4.70 -31.54
C THR A 119 -1.11 3.66 -30.67
N SER A 120 -0.12 4.05 -29.88
CA SER A 120 0.65 3.10 -29.08
C SER A 120 -0.13 2.61 -27.86
N LEU A 121 -0.22 1.28 -27.72
CA LEU A 121 -0.80 0.60 -26.56
C LEU A 121 -0.07 0.99 -25.26
N SER A 122 1.23 1.31 -25.34
CA SER A 122 2.07 1.77 -24.22
C SER A 122 1.53 3.05 -23.58
N THR A 123 1.10 4.03 -24.40
CA THR A 123 0.54 5.30 -23.90
C THR A 123 -0.76 5.06 -23.14
N TRP A 124 -1.66 4.25 -23.69
CA TRP A 124 -2.96 3.95 -23.06
C TRP A 124 -2.82 3.12 -21.78
N LYS A 125 -1.86 2.18 -21.73
CA LYS A 125 -1.49 1.49 -20.48
C LYS A 125 -1.02 2.50 -19.42
N GLY A 126 -0.22 3.50 -19.81
CA GLY A 126 0.20 4.60 -18.95
C GLY A 126 -0.97 5.42 -18.40
N VAL A 127 -1.94 5.80 -19.25
CA VAL A 127 -3.16 6.50 -18.81
C VAL A 127 -3.93 5.68 -17.76
N VAL A 128 -4.20 4.41 -18.05
CA VAL A 128 -4.93 3.52 -17.13
C VAL A 128 -4.18 3.33 -15.82
N PHE A 129 -2.86 3.14 -15.88
CA PHE A 129 -1.99 3.01 -14.71
C PHE A 129 -2.03 4.28 -13.83
N LEU A 130 -1.83 5.46 -14.43
CA LEU A 130 -1.81 6.72 -13.69
C LEU A 130 -3.18 7.04 -13.06
N LEU A 131 -4.29 6.76 -13.76
CA LEU A 131 -5.64 6.93 -13.21
C LEU A 131 -5.92 5.94 -12.08
N SER A 132 -5.56 4.67 -12.23
CA SER A 132 -5.78 3.67 -11.18
C SER A 132 -4.87 3.88 -9.96
N LYS A 133 -3.81 4.69 -10.08
CA LYS A 133 -2.94 5.07 -8.97
C LYS A 133 -3.67 5.80 -7.84
N VAL A 134 -4.74 6.53 -8.11
CA VAL A 134 -5.52 7.17 -7.04
C VAL A 134 -6.16 6.14 -6.12
N LEU A 135 -6.65 5.02 -6.68
CA LEU A 135 -7.26 3.94 -5.90
C LEU A 135 -6.20 3.18 -5.11
N VAL A 136 -5.10 2.80 -5.77
CA VAL A 136 -3.99 2.07 -5.13
C VAL A 136 -3.34 2.93 -4.05
N GLY A 137 -3.05 4.19 -4.34
CA GLY A 137 -2.47 5.16 -3.40
C GLY A 137 -3.37 5.42 -2.21
N THR A 138 -4.69 5.56 -2.42
CA THR A 138 -5.66 5.69 -1.32
C THR A 138 -5.67 4.45 -0.44
N ALA A 139 -5.78 3.25 -1.02
CA ALA A 139 -5.77 2.00 -0.26
C ALA A 139 -4.46 1.82 0.54
N ALA A 140 -3.31 2.10 -0.08
CA ALA A 140 -1.99 2.06 0.55
C ALA A 140 -1.86 3.06 1.72
N PHE A 141 -2.32 4.29 1.51
CA PHE A 141 -2.26 5.34 2.52
C PHE A 141 -3.22 5.07 3.68
N THR A 142 -4.45 4.64 3.41
CA THR A 142 -5.40 4.22 4.44
C THR A 142 -4.83 3.07 5.26
N LEU A 143 -4.26 2.04 4.62
CA LEU A 143 -3.60 0.93 5.31
C LEU A 143 -2.48 1.42 6.23
N LEU A 144 -1.59 2.29 5.71
CA LEU A 144 -0.46 2.85 6.46
C LEU A 144 -0.93 3.67 7.67
N VAL A 145 -1.91 4.55 7.48
CA VAL A 145 -2.45 5.41 8.55
C VAL A 145 -3.21 4.59 9.57
N SER A 146 -4.04 3.63 9.16
CA SER A 146 -4.80 2.77 10.08
C SER A 146 -3.87 1.90 10.93
N LEU A 147 -2.91 1.22 10.32
CA LEU A 147 -1.94 0.39 11.04
C LEU A 147 -1.04 1.23 11.96
N GLY A 148 -0.60 2.39 11.47
CA GLY A 148 0.18 3.35 12.24
C GLY A 148 -0.60 3.87 13.45
N ALA A 149 -1.85 4.29 13.26
CA ALA A 149 -2.71 4.79 14.34
C ALA A 149 -3.01 3.73 15.40
N ILE A 150 -3.38 2.51 14.98
CA ILE A 150 -3.64 1.40 15.90
C ILE A 150 -2.37 1.06 16.68
N SER A 151 -1.23 0.91 16.01
CA SER A 151 0.03 0.58 16.68
C SER A 151 0.49 1.68 17.64
N LEU A 152 0.41 2.93 17.21
CA LEU A 152 0.81 4.08 18.01
C LEU A 152 -0.11 4.28 19.21
N SER A 153 -1.42 4.14 19.05
CA SER A 153 -2.36 4.19 20.17
C SER A 153 -2.00 3.13 21.22
N LEU A 154 -1.89 1.86 20.83
CA LEU A 154 -1.50 0.78 21.74
C LEU A 154 -0.18 1.05 22.45
N LEU A 155 0.82 1.54 21.73
CA LEU A 155 2.15 1.86 22.27
C LEU A 155 2.09 2.99 23.30
N LEU A 156 1.25 4.01 23.05
CA LEU A 156 1.10 5.18 23.91
C LEU A 156 0.11 5.00 25.08
N VAL A 157 -0.54 3.83 25.22
CA VAL A 157 -1.47 3.54 26.33
C VAL A 157 -0.96 3.95 27.71
N PRO A 158 0.31 3.69 28.10
CA PRO A 158 0.85 4.09 29.41
C PRO A 158 0.78 5.59 29.69
N LEU A 159 0.69 6.44 28.66
CA LEU A 159 0.63 7.88 28.81
C LEU A 159 -0.80 8.40 29.06
N TYR A 160 -1.82 7.70 28.58
CA TYR A 160 -3.20 8.19 28.61
C TYR A 160 -4.22 7.21 29.22
N TYR A 161 -3.78 6.08 29.79
CA TYR A 161 -4.67 5.09 30.42
C TYR A 161 -5.53 5.66 31.57
N ARG A 162 -5.12 6.79 32.18
CA ARG A 162 -5.90 7.46 33.24
C ARG A 162 -6.94 8.45 32.70
N SER A 163 -6.76 8.98 31.50
CA SER A 163 -7.60 10.02 30.93
C SER A 163 -8.62 9.47 29.93
N VAL A 164 -8.34 8.32 29.32
CA VAL A 164 -9.23 7.66 28.35
C VAL A 164 -9.43 6.22 28.76
N ASN A 165 -10.68 5.79 28.79
CA ASN A 165 -11.03 4.39 29.03
C ASN A 165 -10.60 3.53 27.83
N VAL A 166 -9.37 3.01 27.89
CA VAL A 166 -8.85 2.04 26.92
C VAL A 166 -9.30 0.66 27.35
N GLY A 167 -10.03 -0.06 26.49
CA GLY A 167 -10.50 -1.39 26.83
C GLY A 167 -10.78 -2.28 25.64
N VAL A 168 -10.76 -3.58 25.87
CA VAL A 168 -11.15 -4.58 24.88
C VAL A 168 -12.64 -4.81 25.04
N ARG A 169 -13.42 -4.39 24.03
CA ARG A 169 -14.87 -4.56 23.99
C ARG A 169 -15.22 -5.71 23.03
N PRO A 170 -16.06 -6.67 23.44
CA PRO A 170 -16.51 -7.71 22.52
C PRO A 170 -17.31 -7.10 21.36
N VAL A 171 -17.13 -7.62 20.14
CA VAL A 171 -17.81 -7.13 18.92
C VAL A 171 -19.33 -7.19 19.05
N SER A 172 -19.85 -8.20 19.76
CA SER A 172 -21.28 -8.41 20.05
C SER A 172 -21.82 -7.58 21.22
N GLY A 173 -21.01 -6.74 21.87
CA GLY A 173 -21.39 -6.06 23.12
C GLY A 173 -21.23 -6.95 24.36
N GLU A 174 -21.91 -6.62 25.45
CA GLU A 174 -21.90 -7.46 26.65
C GLU A 174 -22.59 -8.79 26.34
N VAL A 175 -21.83 -9.88 26.39
CA VAL A 175 -22.37 -11.23 26.19
C VAL A 175 -22.70 -11.80 27.56
N ASN A 176 -24.00 -11.84 27.86
CA ASN A 176 -24.55 -12.59 28.97
C ASN A 176 -25.00 -13.94 28.42
N ALA A 177 -24.44 -15.02 28.93
CA ALA A 177 -24.96 -16.33 28.62
C ALA A 177 -25.08 -17.16 29.90
N GLU A 178 -26.19 -17.88 29.96
CA GLU A 178 -26.63 -18.63 31.12
C GLU A 178 -26.87 -20.08 30.69
N PRO A 179 -25.80 -20.82 30.37
CA PRO A 179 -25.91 -22.24 30.10
C PRO A 179 -26.46 -22.93 31.36
N SER A 180 -27.62 -23.56 31.19
CA SER A 180 -28.18 -24.49 32.17
C SER A 180 -27.94 -25.91 31.69
N VAL A 181 -27.49 -26.76 32.60
CA VAL A 181 -27.47 -28.20 32.41
C VAL A 181 -28.50 -28.78 33.36
N GLU A 182 -29.56 -29.34 32.81
CA GLU A 182 -30.63 -29.95 33.58
C GLU A 182 -30.45 -31.47 33.61
N PHE A 183 -30.39 -32.02 34.82
CA PHE A 183 -30.36 -33.45 35.07
C PHE A 183 -31.74 -33.88 35.58
N ALA A 184 -32.51 -34.55 34.72
CA ALA A 184 -33.78 -35.17 35.10
C ALA A 184 -33.53 -36.61 35.56
N LEU A 185 -33.53 -36.83 36.86
CA LEU A 185 -33.57 -38.16 37.47
C LEU A 185 -35.04 -38.54 37.67
N GLN A 186 -35.40 -39.84 37.65
CA GLN A 186 -36.79 -40.34 37.68
C GLN A 186 -37.67 -39.81 38.84
N THR A 187 -37.10 -39.15 39.85
CA THR A 187 -37.81 -38.60 41.02
C THR A 187 -37.38 -37.16 41.37
N TRP A 188 -36.31 -36.63 40.78
CA TRP A 188 -35.73 -35.32 41.11
C TRP A 188 -35.16 -34.64 39.87
N GLU A 189 -35.44 -33.35 39.70
CA GLU A 189 -34.79 -32.50 38.69
C GLU A 189 -33.75 -31.62 39.37
N ILE A 190 -32.52 -31.63 38.86
CA ILE A 190 -31.42 -30.78 39.34
C ILE A 190 -30.88 -29.99 38.16
N GLY A 191 -31.09 -28.67 38.17
CA GLY A 191 -30.52 -27.74 37.19
C GLY A 191 -29.24 -27.09 37.73
N LEU A 192 -28.15 -27.14 36.96
CA LEU A 192 -26.94 -26.36 37.18
C LEU A 192 -26.87 -25.23 36.16
N THR A 193 -27.12 -24.00 36.60
CA THR A 193 -26.99 -22.81 35.75
C THR A 193 -25.68 -22.09 36.09
N ILE A 194 -24.82 -21.90 35.09
CA ILE A 194 -23.54 -21.19 35.26
C ILE A 194 -23.63 -19.86 34.48
N PRO A 195 -24.04 -18.75 35.12
CA PRO A 195 -24.09 -17.46 34.45
C PRO A 195 -22.67 -16.97 34.16
N PHE A 196 -22.37 -16.68 32.89
CA PHE A 196 -21.14 -16.04 32.48
C PHE A 196 -21.41 -14.72 31.78
N ARG A 197 -20.67 -13.68 32.17
CA ARG A 197 -20.76 -12.32 31.61
C ARG A 197 -19.41 -11.90 31.04
N LEU A 198 -19.36 -11.68 29.74
CA LEU A 198 -18.21 -11.08 29.06
C LEU A 198 -18.44 -9.57 28.94
N THR A 199 -17.79 -8.81 29.81
CA THR A 199 -17.87 -7.34 29.85
C THR A 199 -16.66 -6.70 29.16
N THR A 200 -16.67 -5.36 29.06
CA THR A 200 -15.52 -4.61 28.54
C THR A 200 -14.40 -4.63 29.59
N TRP A 201 -13.23 -5.15 29.23
CA TRP A 201 -12.03 -5.08 30.08
C TRP A 201 -11.35 -3.73 29.88
N TYR A 202 -11.25 -2.93 30.94
CA TYR A 202 -10.59 -1.63 30.93
C TYR A 202 -9.19 -1.69 31.53
N VAL A 203 -8.27 -0.96 30.94
CA VAL A 203 -6.91 -0.77 31.44
C VAL A 203 -6.96 0.30 32.53
N THR A 204 -6.86 -0.11 33.80
CA THR A 204 -6.99 0.81 34.95
C THR A 204 -5.67 0.98 35.71
N THR A 205 -4.75 0.05 35.51
CA THR A 205 -3.47 0.03 36.23
C THR A 205 -2.28 0.23 35.28
N LEU A 206 -1.16 0.71 35.83
CA LEU A 206 0.08 0.89 35.06
C LEU A 206 0.63 -0.44 34.51
N PRO A 207 0.66 -1.56 35.25
CA PRO A 207 1.14 -2.83 34.72
C PRO A 207 0.29 -3.34 33.54
N GLU A 208 -1.03 -3.20 33.60
CA GLU A 208 -1.93 -3.53 32.48
C GLU A 208 -1.62 -2.63 31.27
N ALA A 209 -1.43 -1.34 31.49
CA ALA A 209 -1.09 -0.39 30.43
C ALA A 209 0.25 -0.74 29.75
N LEU A 210 1.25 -1.16 30.52
CA LEU A 210 2.53 -1.63 30.00
C LEU A 210 2.40 -2.93 29.20
N ALA A 211 1.54 -3.86 29.64
CA ALA A 211 1.25 -5.08 28.89
C ALA A 211 0.60 -4.77 27.53
N VAL A 212 -0.34 -3.83 27.50
CA VAL A 212 -0.97 -3.38 26.24
C VAL A 212 0.04 -2.64 25.35
N SER A 213 0.92 -1.82 25.93
CA SER A 213 2.01 -1.17 25.18
C SER A 213 2.98 -2.17 24.57
N ALA A 214 3.33 -3.23 25.29
CA ALA A 214 4.16 -4.33 24.77
C ALA A 214 3.48 -5.04 23.59
N PHE A 215 2.16 -5.23 23.65
CA PHE A 215 1.38 -5.72 22.51
C PHE A 215 1.42 -4.73 21.34
N GLY A 216 1.33 -3.42 21.61
CA GLY A 216 1.51 -2.35 20.62
C GLY A 216 2.87 -2.37 19.91
N LEU A 217 3.94 -2.75 20.60
CA LEU A 217 5.27 -2.92 20.00
C LEU A 217 5.29 -4.08 19.00
N VAL A 218 4.66 -5.21 19.35
CA VAL A 218 4.48 -6.34 18.42
C VAL A 218 3.62 -5.92 17.23
N ALA A 219 2.50 -5.23 17.47
CA ALA A 219 1.63 -4.70 16.42
C ALA A 219 2.36 -3.73 15.47
N THR A 220 3.28 -2.92 16.00
CA THR A 220 4.13 -2.02 15.21
C THR A 220 5.03 -2.82 14.27
N LEU A 221 5.71 -3.85 14.77
CA LEU A 221 6.56 -4.71 13.95
C LEU A 221 5.77 -5.43 12.86
N VAL A 222 4.60 -5.97 13.20
CA VAL A 222 3.67 -6.58 12.23
C VAL A 222 3.26 -5.56 11.17
N SER A 223 2.88 -4.36 11.59
CA SER A 223 2.48 -3.26 10.68
C SER A 223 3.58 -2.90 9.69
N LEU A 224 4.84 -2.82 10.13
CA LEU A 224 5.96 -2.58 9.22
C LEU A 224 6.13 -3.70 8.19
N HIS A 225 5.92 -4.97 8.58
CA HIS A 225 5.95 -6.08 7.62
C HIS A 225 4.81 -5.99 6.61
N VAL A 226 3.60 -5.66 7.07
CA VAL A 226 2.44 -5.46 6.20
C VAL A 226 2.69 -4.32 5.21
N CYS A 227 3.21 -3.17 5.66
CA CYS A 227 3.60 -2.07 4.77
C CYS A 227 4.68 -2.49 3.77
N ASN A 228 5.70 -3.26 4.19
CA ASN A 228 6.72 -3.79 3.29
C ASN A 228 6.15 -4.78 2.26
N VAL A 229 5.09 -5.52 2.59
CA VAL A 229 4.37 -6.39 1.65
C VAL A 229 3.54 -5.53 0.69
N ALA A 230 2.81 -4.53 1.19
CA ALA A 230 2.02 -3.62 0.39
C ALA A 230 2.88 -2.85 -0.63
N ALA A 231 4.06 -2.37 -0.22
CA ALA A 231 5.01 -1.73 -1.11
C ALA A 231 5.48 -2.68 -2.23
N ARG A 232 5.74 -3.95 -1.92
CA ARG A 232 6.06 -4.96 -2.94
C ARG A 232 4.89 -5.22 -3.89
N ALA A 233 3.66 -5.30 -3.37
CA ALA A 233 2.47 -5.46 -4.18
C ALA A 233 2.27 -4.26 -5.14
N ALA A 234 2.56 -3.03 -4.69
CA ALA A 234 2.56 -1.85 -5.54
C ALA A 234 3.63 -1.92 -6.65
N GLY A 235 4.82 -2.42 -6.34
CA GLY A 235 5.88 -2.67 -7.34
C GLY A 235 5.48 -3.72 -8.38
N TRP A 236 4.86 -4.82 -7.95
CA TRP A 236 4.31 -5.83 -8.87
C TRP A 236 3.21 -5.26 -9.75
N TYR A 237 2.29 -4.48 -9.18
CA TYR A 237 1.26 -3.78 -9.93
C TYR A 237 1.86 -2.86 -11.01
N ALA A 238 2.92 -2.11 -10.69
CA ALA A 238 3.65 -1.30 -11.67
C ALA A 238 4.29 -2.16 -12.76
N SER A 239 4.90 -3.29 -12.39
CA SER A 239 5.51 -4.22 -13.36
C SER A 239 4.50 -4.83 -14.34
N LEU A 240 3.32 -5.22 -13.86
CA LEU A 240 2.29 -5.86 -14.69
C LEU A 240 1.68 -4.89 -15.71
N LEU A 241 1.42 -3.65 -15.29
CA LEU A 241 0.77 -2.67 -16.17
C LEU A 241 1.75 -1.94 -17.08
N VAL A 242 2.93 -1.61 -16.56
CA VAL A 242 3.85 -0.65 -17.19
C VAL A 242 5.22 -1.25 -17.51
N GLY A 243 5.47 -2.52 -17.15
CA GLY A 243 6.63 -3.27 -17.64
C GLY A 243 6.70 -3.25 -19.17
N GLY A 244 7.89 -2.99 -19.71
CA GLY A 244 8.12 -2.92 -21.15
C GLY A 244 7.67 -1.63 -21.84
N THR A 245 7.28 -0.59 -21.09
CA THR A 245 6.95 0.74 -21.67
C THR A 245 8.17 1.65 -21.79
N ASP A 246 8.06 2.70 -22.61
CA ASP A 246 9.15 3.59 -23.06
C ASP A 246 10.00 4.17 -21.92
N ARG A 247 11.29 4.41 -22.19
CA ARG A 247 12.22 5.04 -21.24
C ARG A 247 11.97 6.55 -21.12
N SER A 248 12.09 7.10 -19.90
CA SER A 248 11.98 8.55 -19.66
C SER A 248 13.05 9.33 -20.43
N ALA A 249 12.68 10.47 -21.01
CA ALA A 249 13.63 11.40 -21.63
C ALA A 249 14.54 12.08 -20.59
N ILE A 250 14.03 12.37 -19.39
CA ILE A 250 14.81 12.98 -18.29
C ILE A 250 16.00 12.10 -17.92
N ARG A 251 15.82 10.77 -17.93
CA ARG A 251 16.91 9.82 -17.65
C ARG A 251 18.00 9.82 -18.73
N ARG A 252 17.66 10.02 -20.02
CA ARG A 252 18.66 10.14 -21.08
C ARG A 252 19.60 11.33 -20.86
N ILE A 253 19.16 12.35 -20.13
CA ILE A 253 19.96 13.54 -19.80
C ILE A 253 20.78 13.32 -18.53
N VAL A 254 20.27 12.55 -17.56
CA VAL A 254 20.97 12.28 -16.28
C VAL A 254 22.03 11.18 -16.41
N ASP A 255 21.81 10.19 -17.28
CA ASP A 255 22.74 9.08 -17.52
C ASP A 255 23.75 9.36 -18.66
N ALA A 256 23.70 10.53 -19.30
CA ALA A 256 24.63 10.99 -20.35
C ALA A 256 25.76 11.85 -19.75
#